data_AF-A0A432ER75-F1
#
_entry.id   AF-A0A432ER75-F1
#
_cell.length_a   1.000
_cell.length_b   1.000
_cell.length_c   1.000
_cell.angle_alpha   90.00
_cell.angle_beta   90.00
_cell.angle_gamma   90.00
#
_symmetry.space_group_name_H-M   'P 1'
#
loop_
_entity.id
_entity.type
_entity.pdbx_description
1 polymer ?
#
loop_
_entity_poly.entity_id
_entity_poly.type
_entity_poly.pdbx_seq_one_letter_code
_entity_poly.pdbx_strand_id
1 'polypeptide(L)' 'MIIKTPTSYSFASGASEGFTPLNAFDGALLDAGVGNTNLVKMSS' A
#
# COMPACT_ATOMS: atom_id res chain seq x y z
N MET A 1 -12.08 -24.29 -7.34
CA MET A 1 -12.39 -22.85 -7.35
C MET A 1 -11.66 -22.23 -8.53
N ILE A 2 -12.36 -21.58 -9.46
CA ILE A 2 -11.76 -21.09 -10.72
C ILE A 2 -10.90 -19.83 -10.49
N ILE A 3 -11.10 -19.11 -9.38
CA ILE A 3 -10.28 -17.97 -8.96
C ILE A 3 -9.51 -18.34 -7.68
N LYS A 4 -8.21 -18.08 -7.63
CA LYS A 4 -7.41 -18.27 -6.41
C LYS A 4 -7.56 -17.03 -5.53
N THR A 5 -8.30 -17.17 -4.43
CA THR A 5 -8.43 -16.11 -3.42
C THR A 5 -7.12 -15.97 -2.64
N PRO A 6 -6.67 -14.74 -2.33
CA PRO A 6 -5.54 -14.53 -1.43
C PRO A 6 -5.78 -15.18 -0.06
N THR A 7 -4.81 -15.92 0.45
CA THR A 7 -4.86 -16.59 1.77
C THR A 7 -3.86 -16.01 2.76
N SER A 8 -3.04 -15.05 2.32
CA SER A 8 -2.02 -14.38 3.13
C SER A 8 -2.34 -12.89 3.22
N TYR A 9 -2.08 -12.30 4.37
CA TYR A 9 -2.24 -10.87 4.62
C TYR A 9 -1.11 -10.39 5.53
N SER A 10 -0.79 -9.11 5.42
CA SER A 10 0.20 -8.43 6.26
C SER A 10 -0.35 -7.07 6.65
N PHE A 11 -0.16 -6.68 7.91
CA PHE A 11 -0.38 -5.31 8.34
C PHE A 11 0.86 -4.48 8.05
N ALA A 12 0.66 -3.28 7.51
CA ALA A 12 1.72 -2.32 7.23
C ALA A 12 1.24 -0.92 7.61
N SER A 13 2.17 -0.08 8.03
CA SER A 13 1.94 1.33 8.34
C SER A 13 3.23 2.08 8.03
N GLY A 14 3.11 3.34 7.61
CA GLY A 14 4.24 4.20 7.30
C GLY A 14 3.82 5.66 7.28
N ALA A 15 4.79 6.55 7.38
CA ALA A 15 4.58 7.98 7.34
C ALA A 15 5.70 8.67 6.55
N SER A 16 5.36 9.75 5.85
CA SER A 16 6.34 10.57 5.14
C SER A 16 5.82 11.99 4.95
N GLU A 17 6.75 12.93 4.95
CA GLU A 17 6.53 14.27 4.42
C GLU A 17 6.53 14.24 2.88
N GLY A 18 6.07 15.33 2.26
CA GLY A 18 6.15 15.48 0.80
C GLY A 18 5.74 16.87 0.32
N PHE A 19 6.27 17.29 -0.83
CA PHE A 19 5.96 18.60 -1.42
C PHE A 19 4.52 18.72 -1.91
N THR A 20 3.85 17.58 -2.14
CA THR A 20 2.43 17.50 -2.48
C THR A 20 1.78 16.38 -1.68
N PRO A 21 0.44 16.37 -1.53
CA PRO A 21 -0.26 15.26 -0.88
C PRO A 21 0.05 13.91 -1.52
N LEU A 22 0.22 13.86 -2.84
CA LEU A 22 0.55 12.61 -3.55
C LEU A 22 1.98 12.16 -3.24
N ASN A 23 2.94 13.07 -3.16
CA ASN A 23 4.32 12.71 -2.78
C ASN A 23 4.43 12.27 -1.32
N ALA A 24 3.69 12.91 -0.40
CA ALA A 24 3.65 12.50 0.99
C ALA A 24 3.03 11.10 1.14
N PHE A 25 1.95 10.83 0.40
CA PHE A 25 1.34 9.51 0.37
C PHE A 25 2.27 8.45 -0.24
N ASP A 26 2.91 8.74 -1.37
CA ASP A 26 3.89 7.84 -2.02
C ASP A 26 5.07 7.50 -1.10
N GLY A 27 5.63 8.51 -0.43
CA GLY A 27 6.67 8.31 0.58
C GLY A 27 6.20 7.44 1.75
N ALA A 28 4.95 7.61 2.22
CA ALA A 28 4.40 6.78 3.27
C ALA A 28 4.22 5.32 2.83
N LEU A 29 3.93 5.06 1.54
CA LEU A 29 3.91 3.70 0.99
C LEU A 29 5.30 3.07 0.93
N LEU A 30 6.33 3.86 0.59
CA LEU A 30 7.73 3.42 0.62
C LEU A 30 8.19 3.07 2.04
N ASP A 31 7.90 3.93 3.02
CA ASP A 31 8.18 3.69 4.44
C ASP A 31 7.45 2.44 4.97
N ALA A 32 6.19 2.24 4.54
CA ALA A 32 5.41 1.04 4.85
C ALA A 32 5.88 -0.24 4.12
N GLY A 33 6.89 -0.15 3.26
CA GLY A 33 7.47 -1.28 2.52
C GLY A 33 6.66 -1.77 1.32
N VAL A 34 5.64 -1.03 0.89
CA VAL A 34 4.72 -1.41 -0.22
C VAL A 34 4.75 -0.46 -1.42
N GLY A 35 5.55 0.62 -1.36
CA GLY A 35 5.54 1.72 -2.35
C GLY A 35 5.97 1.35 -3.77
N ASN A 36 6.76 0.28 -3.94
CA ASN A 36 7.19 -0.19 -5.27
C ASN A 36 6.24 -1.25 -5.86
N THR A 37 4.95 -1.20 -5.53
CA THR A 37 3.92 -2.11 -6.05
C THR A 37 2.65 -1.33 -6.42
N ASN A 38 1.83 -1.91 -7.30
CA ASN A 38 0.51 -1.33 -7.60
C ASN A 38 -0.49 -1.73 -6.51
N LEU A 39 -1.08 -0.74 -5.85
CA LEU A 39 -2.10 -0.97 -4.83
C LEU A 39 -3.50 -0.99 -5.44
N VAL A 40 -4.24 -2.06 -5.21
CA VAL A 40 -5.66 -2.16 -5.55
C VAL A 40 -6.47 -2.06 -4.27
N LYS A 41 -7.17 -0.95 -4.09
CA LYS A 41 -8.00 -0.71 -2.90
C LYS A 41 -9.19 -1.69 -2.89
N MET A 42 -9.33 -2.43 -1.81
CA MET A 42 -10.49 -3.28 -1.54
C MET A 42 -11.39 -2.60 -0.49
N SER A 43 -12.69 -2.80 -0.58
CA SER A 43 -13.60 -2.52 0.54
C SER A 43 -13.54 -3.66 1.55
N SER A 44 -13.76 -3.34 2.82
CA SER A 44 -14.05 -4.34 3.87
C SER A 44 -15.54 -4.30 4.20
#